data_AF-A0A3G8YFJ7-F1
#
_entry.id   AF-A0A3G8YFJ7-F1
#
_cell.length_a   1.000
_cell.length_b   1.000
_cell.length_c   1.000
_cell.angle_alpha   90.00
_cell.angle_beta   90.00
_cell.angle_gamma   90.00
#
_symmetry.space_group_name_H-M   'P 1'
#
loop_
_entity.id
_entity.type
_entity.pdbx_description
1 polymer ?
#
loop_
_entity_poly.entity_id
_entity_poly.type
_entity_poly.pdbx_seq_one_letter_code
_entity_poly.pdbx_strand_id
1 'polypeptide(L)'
;MRGLALEACPTYAPALKRAMKAQPQIGLPEDGVLYPTWTGHTLTPHTARMLQGGTRPIVIALAGLPDAGKTSFLTSLYDRIRREPLGGRDFAGSYTLNGWAELARFLTWQGPVPPAYPPRTSGDRREPGYLHLAFRGQDDRLLDLLIADTPGEWFKEWAQDASAEAAQGARDTLRHADGILLCIDPTQLSGPQRLIARGTLQRLAGRLANAERHGPPAKLVAVYTKSDAIPVGTQRRQEIQDVMDALESRFPNHSSFETVSTFEQGSEAGTGVLESVAAILEAILAPRVHVSASGDREARLARFIKEGA
;
A
#
# COMPACT_ATOMS: atom_id res chain seq x y z
N MET A 1 -8.34 14.23 -44.27
CA MET A 1 -7.05 14.90 -44.05
C MET A 1 -5.94 13.85 -44.14
N ARG A 2 -4.81 14.11 -44.79
CA ARG A 2 -3.71 13.14 -44.89
C ARG A 2 -2.90 13.17 -43.59
N GLY A 3 -2.73 12.01 -42.94
CA GLY A 3 -1.87 11.89 -41.78
C GLY A 3 -0.40 12.09 -42.17
N LEU A 4 0.30 13.01 -41.50
CA LEU A 4 1.75 13.12 -41.61
C LEU A 4 2.37 11.98 -40.82
N ALA A 5 3.16 11.13 -41.49
CA ALA A 5 3.93 10.10 -40.82
C ALA A 5 4.92 10.75 -39.84
N LEU A 6 5.01 10.23 -38.61
CA LEU A 6 5.86 10.76 -37.54
C LEU A 6 7.34 10.89 -37.93
N GLU A 7 7.81 10.02 -38.84
CA GLU A 7 9.18 10.03 -39.36
C GLU A 7 9.49 11.21 -40.29
N ALA A 8 8.47 11.85 -40.87
CA ALA A 8 8.61 13.03 -41.73
C ALA A 8 8.62 14.36 -40.94
N CYS A 9 8.46 14.31 -39.60
CA CYS A 9 8.50 15.51 -38.78
C CYS A 9 9.95 15.97 -38.56
N PRO A 10 10.35 17.17 -39.04
CA PRO A 10 11.74 17.64 -38.97
C PRO A 10 12.24 17.86 -37.53
N THR A 11 11.32 18.07 -36.57
CA THR A 11 11.65 18.23 -35.14
C THR A 11 11.76 16.90 -34.40
N TYR A 12 10.99 15.88 -34.79
CA TYR A 12 10.86 14.62 -34.05
C TYR A 12 11.88 13.56 -34.51
N ALA A 13 12.12 13.45 -35.82
CA ALA A 13 13.05 12.47 -36.39
C ALA A 13 14.51 12.56 -35.86
N PRO A 14 15.08 13.76 -35.57
CA PRO A 14 16.41 13.86 -34.96
C PRO A 14 16.46 13.39 -33.51
N ALA A 15 15.38 13.61 -32.74
CA ALA A 15 15.28 13.20 -31.34
C ALA A 15 15.17 11.68 -31.21
N LEU A 16 14.33 11.05 -32.03
CA LEU A 16 14.18 9.59 -32.06
C LEU A 16 15.51 8.89 -32.39
N LYS A 17 16.25 9.39 -33.40
CA LYS A 17 17.57 8.86 -33.79
C LYS A 17 18.65 9.05 -32.71
N ARG A 18 18.53 10.06 -31.85
CA ARG A 18 19.41 10.22 -30.67
C ARG A 18 19.05 9.23 -29.57
N ALA A 19 17.77 9.09 -29.24
CA ALA A 19 17.30 8.13 -28.23
C ALA A 19 17.67 6.68 -28.59
N MET A 20 17.49 6.28 -29.85
CA MET A 20 17.82 4.91 -30.32
C MET A 20 19.33 4.63 -30.38
N LYS A 21 20.19 5.65 -30.44
CA LYS A 21 21.66 5.49 -30.36
C LYS A 21 22.20 5.52 -28.93
N ALA A 22 21.43 6.00 -27.97
CA ALA A 22 21.84 6.08 -26.57
C ALA A 22 21.55 4.76 -25.84
N GLN A 23 22.39 3.75 -26.05
CA GLN A 23 22.51 2.66 -25.08
C GLN A 23 23.35 3.18 -23.89
N PRO A 24 22.80 3.28 -22.66
CA PRO A 24 23.58 3.63 -21.50
C PRO A 24 24.48 2.44 -21.13
N GLN A 25 25.72 2.45 -21.61
CA GLN A 25 26.74 1.52 -21.13
C GLN A 25 27.18 1.98 -19.74
N ILE A 26 26.55 1.40 -18.71
CA ILE A 26 26.99 1.56 -17.32
C ILE A 26 28.27 0.75 -17.16
N GLY A 27 29.42 1.41 -17.28
CA GLY A 27 30.71 0.82 -16.96
C GLY A 27 30.77 0.51 -15.46
N LEU A 28 31.13 -0.72 -15.12
CA LEU A 28 31.52 -1.08 -13.75
C LEU A 28 32.94 -0.52 -13.50
N PRO A 29 33.17 0.31 -12.46
CA PRO A 29 34.53 0.66 -12.05
C PRO A 29 35.21 -0.56 -11.42
N GLU A 30 36.53 -0.71 -11.63
CA GLU A 30 37.28 -1.90 -11.19
C GLU A 30 37.64 -1.92 -9.69
N ASP A 31 37.36 -0.85 -8.95
CA ASP A 31 37.66 -0.76 -7.51
C ASP A 31 36.45 -1.12 -6.65
N GLY A 32 36.67 -1.99 -5.65
CA GLY A 32 35.65 -2.65 -4.82
C GLY A 32 34.85 -1.77 -3.84
N VAL A 33 34.49 -0.55 -4.24
CA VAL A 33 33.52 0.30 -3.54
C VAL A 33 32.12 -0.14 -3.93
N LEU A 34 31.43 -0.80 -3.00
CA LEU A 34 29.98 -1.05 -3.10
C LEU A 34 29.22 0.28 -2.98
N TYR A 35 29.13 1.02 -4.08
CA TYR A 35 28.05 1.99 -4.24
C TYR A 35 26.73 1.26 -4.02
N PRO A 36 25.81 1.75 -3.16
CA PRO A 36 24.45 1.25 -3.18
C PRO A 36 23.94 1.47 -4.61
N THR A 37 23.62 0.39 -5.32
CA THR A 37 23.16 0.39 -6.72
C THR A 37 21.75 0.92 -6.78
N TRP A 38 21.61 2.21 -6.46
CA TRP A 38 20.33 2.85 -6.28
C TRP A 38 19.71 3.18 -7.63
N THR A 39 18.97 2.22 -8.18
CA THR A 39 18.33 2.34 -9.49
C THR A 39 17.07 3.21 -9.49
N GLY A 40 16.55 3.57 -8.33
CA GLY A 40 15.29 4.31 -8.18
C GLY A 40 14.02 3.47 -8.33
N HIS A 41 14.12 2.16 -8.54
CA HIS A 41 12.99 1.24 -8.61
C HIS A 41 12.56 0.75 -7.22
N THR A 42 11.60 -0.17 -7.15
CA THR A 42 11.14 -0.81 -5.89
C THR A 42 12.29 -1.46 -5.11
N LEU A 43 12.29 -1.27 -3.80
CA LEU A 43 13.29 -1.84 -2.91
C LEU A 43 12.96 -3.27 -2.51
N THR A 44 14.01 -4.06 -2.29
CA THR A 44 13.90 -5.35 -1.60
C THR A 44 13.90 -5.12 -0.08
N PRO A 45 13.46 -6.10 0.73
CA PRO A 45 13.64 -6.07 2.19
C PRO A 45 15.10 -5.79 2.61
N HIS A 46 16.08 -6.21 1.81
CA HIS A 46 17.49 -5.95 2.08
C HIS A 46 17.86 -4.47 1.84
N THR A 47 17.54 -3.89 0.69
CA THR A 47 17.90 -2.49 0.40
C THR A 47 17.07 -1.50 1.20
N ALA A 48 15.83 -1.83 1.57
CA ALA A 48 15.01 -1.03 2.49
C ALA A 48 15.66 -0.83 3.87
N ARG A 49 16.50 -1.77 4.35
CA ARG A 49 17.24 -1.61 5.62
C ARG A 49 18.28 -0.50 5.58
N MET A 50 18.79 -0.12 4.40
CA MET A 50 19.76 0.98 4.26
C MET A 50 19.16 2.33 4.68
N LEU A 51 17.83 2.48 4.59
CA LEU A 51 17.11 3.68 5.03
C LEU A 51 17.07 3.83 6.56
N GLN A 52 17.34 2.76 7.32
CA GLN A 52 17.31 2.77 8.79
C GLN A 52 18.51 3.51 9.42
N GLY A 53 19.46 4.01 8.62
CA GLY A 53 20.57 4.85 9.11
C GLY A 53 20.16 6.27 9.52
N GLY A 54 18.94 6.71 9.18
CA GLY A 54 18.36 7.99 9.60
C GLY A 54 17.19 7.80 10.56
N THR A 55 16.03 8.37 10.22
CA THR A 55 14.77 8.06 10.91
C THR A 55 14.35 6.62 10.58
N ARG A 56 13.83 5.86 11.55
CA ARG A 56 13.22 4.56 11.25
C ARG A 56 12.03 4.78 10.29
N PRO A 57 12.03 4.20 9.07
CA PRO A 57 10.90 4.33 8.18
C PRO A 57 9.67 3.60 8.72
N ILE A 58 8.50 4.19 8.54
CA ILE A 58 7.21 3.55 8.84
C ILE A 58 6.89 2.58 7.70
N VAL A 59 6.56 1.33 8.02
CA VAL A 59 6.21 0.32 7.01
C VAL A 59 4.71 0.09 6.97
N ILE A 60 4.08 0.35 5.82
CA ILE A 60 2.67 0.08 5.56
C ILE A 60 2.54 -1.11 4.60
N ALA A 61 1.84 -2.15 5.03
CA ALA A 61 1.46 -3.27 4.16
C ALA A 61 0.19 -2.92 3.38
N LEU A 62 0.24 -3.02 2.04
CA LEU A 62 -0.94 -2.89 1.19
C LEU A 62 -1.58 -4.27 0.97
N ALA A 63 -2.49 -4.64 1.87
CA ALA A 63 -3.14 -5.95 1.88
C ALA A 63 -4.41 -5.95 1.02
N GLY A 64 -4.82 -7.13 0.53
CA GLY A 64 -6.08 -7.31 -0.19
C GLY A 64 -6.00 -8.39 -1.26
N LEU A 65 -7.16 -8.92 -1.65
CA LEU A 65 -7.29 -9.99 -2.65
C LEU A 65 -6.78 -9.56 -4.05
N PRO A 66 -6.60 -10.49 -5.01
CA PRO A 66 -6.41 -10.14 -6.41
C PRO A 66 -7.49 -9.17 -6.90
N ASP A 67 -7.13 -8.28 -7.82
CA ASP A 67 -8.02 -7.25 -8.40
C ASP A 67 -8.67 -6.24 -7.42
N ALA A 68 -8.35 -6.30 -6.13
CA ALA A 68 -8.87 -5.38 -5.10
C ALA A 68 -8.30 -3.95 -5.18
N GLY A 69 -7.90 -3.47 -6.35
CA GLY A 69 -7.51 -2.06 -6.57
C GLY A 69 -6.13 -1.63 -6.04
N LYS A 70 -5.35 -2.50 -5.39
CA LYS A 70 -4.03 -2.16 -4.78
C LYS A 70 -3.09 -1.33 -5.68
N THR A 71 -2.82 -1.80 -6.90
CA THR A 71 -1.90 -1.11 -7.81
C THR A 71 -2.48 0.22 -8.29
N SER A 72 -3.81 0.30 -8.49
CA SER A 72 -4.52 1.55 -8.79
C SER A 72 -4.43 2.55 -7.63
N PHE A 73 -4.59 2.08 -6.38
CA PHE A 73 -4.44 2.88 -5.17
C PHE A 73 -3.04 3.51 -5.08
N LEU A 74 -1.98 2.74 -5.36
CA LEU A 74 -0.61 3.27 -5.44
C LEU A 74 -0.46 4.35 -6.52
N THR A 75 -1.02 4.14 -7.72
CA THR A 75 -0.95 5.15 -8.79
C THR A 75 -1.72 6.43 -8.47
N SER A 76 -2.90 6.32 -7.84
CA SER A 76 -3.67 7.45 -7.37
C SER A 76 -2.95 8.19 -6.24
N LEU A 77 -2.34 7.46 -5.30
CA LEU A 77 -1.55 8.04 -4.21
C LEU A 77 -0.42 8.92 -4.76
N TYR A 78 0.33 8.41 -5.75
CA TYR A 78 1.40 9.17 -6.39
C TYR A 78 0.91 10.41 -7.15
N ASP A 79 -0.23 10.34 -7.83
CA ASP A 79 -0.81 11.52 -8.51
C ASP A 79 -1.29 12.59 -7.51
N ARG A 80 -1.94 12.18 -6.41
CA ARG A 80 -2.46 13.09 -5.37
C ARG A 80 -1.33 13.76 -4.57
N ILE A 81 -0.26 13.03 -4.19
CA ILE A 81 0.93 13.59 -3.49
C ILE A 81 1.62 14.71 -4.31
N ARG A 82 1.53 14.68 -5.64
CA ARG A 82 2.11 15.72 -6.51
C ARG A 82 1.32 17.03 -6.52
N ARG A 83 0.14 17.06 -5.90
CA ARG A 83 -0.80 18.18 -5.88
C ARG A 83 -1.07 18.69 -4.46
N GLU A 84 -1.11 17.78 -3.49
CA GLU A 84 -1.57 18.05 -2.13
C GLU A 84 -0.66 17.41 -1.06
N PRO A 85 -0.49 18.06 0.11
CA PRO A 85 0.29 17.53 1.22
C PRO A 85 -0.40 16.36 1.91
N LEU A 86 0.39 15.42 2.44
CA LEU A 86 -0.12 14.25 3.15
C LEU A 86 -0.29 14.58 4.64
N GLY A 87 -1.53 14.84 5.08
CA GLY A 87 -1.82 15.13 6.49
C GLY A 87 -1.05 16.37 7.02
N GLY A 88 -0.95 17.42 6.21
CA GLY A 88 -0.18 18.62 6.53
C GLY A 88 1.35 18.48 6.45
N ARG A 89 1.84 17.37 5.88
CA ARG A 89 3.28 17.13 5.58
C ARG A 89 3.54 17.25 4.09
N ASP A 90 4.53 18.06 3.74
CA ASP A 90 4.90 18.30 2.35
C ASP A 90 5.80 17.17 1.82
N PHE A 91 5.70 16.88 0.52
CA PHE A 91 6.55 15.89 -0.14
C PHE A 91 8.01 16.37 -0.16
N ALA A 92 8.90 15.62 0.49
CA ALA A 92 10.32 15.96 0.66
C ALA A 92 11.24 15.17 -0.27
N GLY A 93 10.71 14.17 -0.99
CA GLY A 93 11.45 13.36 -1.94
C GLY A 93 11.00 11.90 -1.90
N SER A 94 11.60 11.09 -2.76
CA SER A 94 11.46 9.64 -2.70
C SER A 94 12.71 9.04 -3.28
N TYR A 95 13.15 7.93 -2.69
CA TYR A 95 14.26 7.19 -3.27
C TYR A 95 13.74 6.26 -4.39
N THR A 96 12.49 5.80 -4.37
CA THR A 96 11.93 4.90 -5.40
C THR A 96 11.12 5.64 -6.48
N LEU A 97 11.52 6.87 -6.85
CA LEU A 97 10.78 7.69 -7.81
C LEU A 97 10.60 7.04 -9.18
N ASN A 98 11.56 6.24 -9.66
CA ASN A 98 11.40 5.51 -10.92
C ASN A 98 10.34 4.42 -10.79
N GLY A 99 10.29 3.71 -9.66
CA GLY A 99 9.24 2.72 -9.37
C GLY A 99 7.84 3.35 -9.33
N TRP A 100 7.71 4.53 -8.72
CA TRP A 100 6.46 5.30 -8.75
C TRP A 100 6.08 5.75 -10.18
N ALA A 101 7.04 6.25 -10.95
CA ALA A 101 6.83 6.67 -12.34
C ALA A 101 6.46 5.48 -13.25
N GLU A 102 7.03 4.30 -13.02
CA GLU A 102 6.70 3.07 -13.75
C GLU A 102 5.26 2.59 -13.51
N LEU A 103 4.74 2.75 -12.29
CA LEU A 103 3.33 2.52 -12.00
C LEU A 103 2.45 3.60 -12.64
N ALA A 104 2.83 4.87 -12.48
CA ALA A 104 2.05 6.00 -12.95
C ALA A 104 1.98 6.13 -14.48
N ARG A 105 2.96 5.63 -15.24
CA ARG A 105 2.99 5.79 -16.71
C ARG A 105 1.77 5.20 -17.40
N PHE A 106 1.14 4.19 -16.82
CA PHE A 106 -0.08 3.57 -17.37
C PHE A 106 -1.27 4.54 -17.32
N LEU A 107 -1.35 5.42 -16.32
CA LEU A 107 -2.36 6.48 -16.22
C LEU A 107 -2.08 7.69 -17.13
N THR A 108 -0.86 7.82 -17.65
CA THR A 108 -0.49 8.94 -18.54
C THR A 108 -0.77 8.64 -20.00
N TRP A 109 -1.14 9.66 -20.78
CA TRP A 109 -1.34 9.53 -22.22
C TRP A 109 -0.01 9.29 -22.94
N GLN A 110 0.18 8.10 -23.51
CA GLN A 110 1.44 7.71 -24.18
C GLN A 110 1.38 7.81 -25.73
N GLY A 111 0.57 8.72 -26.27
CA GLY A 111 0.44 8.93 -27.71
C GLY A 111 -0.71 8.12 -28.31
N PRO A 112 -0.48 7.04 -29.10
CA PRO A 112 -1.57 6.25 -29.67
C PRO A 112 -2.21 5.28 -28.66
N VAL A 113 -1.56 5.03 -27.51
CA VAL A 113 -2.09 4.17 -26.44
C VAL A 113 -2.84 5.04 -25.43
N PRO A 114 -4.16 4.84 -25.23
CA PRO A 114 -4.90 5.57 -24.21
C PRO A 114 -4.47 5.13 -22.80
N PRO A 115 -4.64 6.00 -21.78
CA PRO A 115 -4.47 5.63 -20.38
C PRO A 115 -5.22 4.35 -20.01
N ALA A 116 -4.58 3.50 -19.22
CA ALA A 116 -5.10 2.22 -18.76
C ALA A 116 -4.64 1.94 -17.33
N TYR A 117 -5.30 1.00 -16.65
CA TYR A 117 -4.83 0.55 -15.35
C TYR A 117 -3.48 -0.19 -15.49
N PRO A 118 -2.56 -0.06 -14.51
CA PRO A 118 -1.30 -0.79 -14.51
C PRO A 118 -1.53 -2.31 -14.47
N PRO A 119 -0.59 -3.11 -15.01
CA PRO A 119 -0.65 -4.57 -14.92
C PRO A 119 -0.56 -5.01 -13.46
N ARG A 120 -1.14 -6.18 -13.16
CA ARG A 120 -1.14 -6.78 -11.83
C ARG A 120 0.30 -7.07 -11.37
N THR A 121 0.59 -6.82 -10.09
CA THR A 121 1.85 -7.20 -9.46
C THR A 121 2.00 -8.73 -9.47
N SER A 122 2.91 -9.30 -10.27
CA SER A 122 3.04 -10.75 -10.44
C SER A 122 3.34 -11.50 -9.13
N GLY A 123 2.60 -12.58 -8.88
CA GLY A 123 2.77 -13.47 -7.73
C GLY A 123 4.11 -14.22 -7.68
N ASP A 124 4.82 -14.31 -8.81
CA ASP A 124 6.09 -15.06 -8.96
C ASP A 124 7.30 -14.39 -8.28
N ARG A 125 7.13 -13.18 -7.72
CA ARG A 125 8.16 -12.56 -6.88
C ARG A 125 8.42 -13.45 -5.65
N ARG A 126 9.65 -13.44 -5.13
CA ARG A 126 9.99 -14.13 -3.87
C ARG A 126 9.94 -13.23 -2.64
N GLU A 127 10.06 -11.92 -2.85
CA GLU A 127 10.14 -10.90 -1.80
C GLU A 127 9.24 -9.70 -2.15
N PRO A 128 8.64 -9.02 -1.17
CA PRO A 128 7.83 -7.83 -1.40
C PRO A 128 8.68 -6.67 -1.94
N GLY A 129 8.13 -5.91 -2.89
CA GLY A 129 8.71 -4.66 -3.34
C GLY A 129 8.24 -3.52 -2.45
N TYR A 130 9.15 -2.69 -1.93
CA TYR A 130 8.79 -1.48 -1.18
C TYR A 130 8.96 -0.23 -2.03
N LEU A 131 7.97 0.65 -1.96
CA LEU A 131 8.01 1.99 -2.52
C LEU A 131 8.24 3.01 -1.40
N HIS A 132 9.25 3.86 -1.55
CA HIS A 132 9.61 4.90 -0.60
C HIS A 132 8.91 6.22 -0.91
N LEU A 133 8.49 6.96 0.11
CA LEU A 133 8.10 8.36 0.05
C LEU A 133 8.63 9.05 1.32
N ALA A 134 9.28 10.20 1.17
CA ALA A 134 9.73 11.02 2.29
C ALA A 134 8.86 12.27 2.38
N PHE A 135 8.43 12.61 3.59
CA PHE A 135 7.61 13.80 3.88
C PHE A 135 8.24 14.65 4.98
N ARG A 136 8.03 15.96 4.93
CA ARG A 136 8.52 16.91 5.94
C ARG A 136 7.34 17.52 6.69
N GLY A 137 7.37 17.43 8.01
CA GLY A 137 6.38 18.07 8.88
C GLY A 137 6.64 19.57 9.07
N GLN A 138 5.66 20.27 9.64
CA GLN A 138 5.80 21.67 10.08
C GLN A 138 6.90 21.86 11.16
N ASP A 139 7.30 20.76 11.83
CA ASP A 139 8.40 20.69 12.79
C ASP A 139 9.78 20.42 12.14
N ASP A 140 9.87 20.58 10.82
CA ASP A 140 11.01 20.27 9.94
C ASP A 140 11.48 18.79 9.96
N ARG A 141 10.77 17.92 10.68
CA ARG A 141 11.14 16.50 10.81
C ARG A 141 10.78 15.72 9.56
N LEU A 142 11.74 14.90 9.12
CA LEU A 142 11.55 13.94 8.04
C LEU A 142 10.84 12.69 8.54
N LEU A 143 9.80 12.28 7.80
CA LEU A 143 9.09 11.03 7.93
C LEU A 143 9.31 10.22 6.64
N ASP A 144 10.04 9.13 6.78
CA ASP A 144 10.25 8.14 5.71
C ASP A 144 9.12 7.09 5.78
N LEU A 145 8.42 6.90 4.66
CA LEU A 145 7.31 5.96 4.51
C LEU A 145 7.67 4.91 3.46
N LEU A 146 7.55 3.63 3.84
CA LEU A 146 7.68 2.48 2.94
C LEU A 146 6.33 1.79 2.78
N ILE A 147 5.81 1.74 1.56
CA ILE A 147 4.60 1.01 1.23
C ILE A 147 4.98 -0.28 0.50
N ALA A 148 4.56 -1.43 1.02
CA ALA A 148 4.83 -2.73 0.43
C ALA A 148 3.82 -3.06 -0.70
N ASP A 149 4.27 -2.99 -1.95
CA ASP A 149 3.54 -3.50 -3.11
C ASP A 149 3.64 -5.04 -3.13
N THR A 150 2.59 -5.66 -2.61
CA THR A 150 2.47 -7.11 -2.48
C THR A 150 1.38 -7.67 -3.40
N PRO A 151 1.67 -8.74 -4.17
CA PRO A 151 0.67 -9.45 -4.97
C PRO A 151 -0.57 -9.83 -4.15
N GLY A 152 -1.76 -9.71 -4.75
CA GLY A 152 -3.00 -10.13 -4.07
C GLY A 152 -3.10 -11.63 -3.89
N GLU A 153 -2.42 -12.35 -4.77
CA GLU A 153 -2.27 -13.79 -4.84
C GLU A 153 -1.70 -14.31 -3.51
N TRP A 154 -0.65 -13.67 -2.96
CA TRP A 154 -0.08 -14.09 -1.68
C TRP A 154 -1.09 -13.96 -0.51
N PHE A 155 -1.95 -12.94 -0.51
CA PHE A 155 -3.01 -12.80 0.50
C PHE A 155 -4.23 -13.69 0.27
N LYS A 156 -4.36 -14.28 -0.93
CA LYS A 156 -5.39 -15.27 -1.29
C LYS A 156 -4.92 -16.71 -1.10
N GLU A 157 -3.62 -16.98 -1.21
CA GLU A 157 -3.01 -18.25 -0.79
C GLU A 157 -2.86 -18.28 0.73
N TRP A 158 -2.44 -17.16 1.33
CA TRP A 158 -2.90 -16.82 2.68
C TRP A 158 -4.42 -16.61 2.67
N ALA A 159 -5.11 -16.56 3.81
CA ALA A 159 -6.56 -16.77 3.91
C ALA A 159 -7.12 -18.12 3.38
N GLN A 160 -6.41 -18.89 2.55
CA GLN A 160 -6.66 -20.31 2.27
C GLN A 160 -5.81 -21.21 3.18
N ASP A 161 -4.48 -21.16 3.07
CA ASP A 161 -3.52 -21.91 3.89
C ASP A 161 -2.48 -20.96 4.52
N ALA A 162 -2.20 -21.12 5.82
CA ALA A 162 -1.29 -20.24 6.55
C ALA A 162 0.18 -20.67 6.45
N SER A 163 0.43 -21.95 6.18
CA SER A 163 1.78 -22.52 6.07
C SER A 163 2.32 -22.54 4.64
N ALA A 164 1.43 -22.48 3.62
CA ALA A 164 1.77 -22.49 2.20
C ALA A 164 2.96 -21.58 1.83
N GLU A 165 3.87 -22.12 1.01
CA GLU A 165 5.06 -21.41 0.52
C GLU A 165 4.67 -20.15 -0.27
N ALA A 166 3.63 -20.22 -1.11
CA ALA A 166 3.07 -19.08 -1.84
C ALA A 166 2.51 -17.96 -0.94
N ALA A 167 2.27 -18.24 0.36
CA ALA A 167 1.87 -17.25 1.36
C ALA A 167 3.06 -16.65 2.14
N GLN A 168 4.31 -17.05 1.86
CA GLN A 168 5.49 -16.60 2.58
C GLN A 168 5.68 -15.08 2.48
N GLY A 169 5.59 -14.51 1.27
CA GLY A 169 5.76 -13.07 1.05
C GLY A 169 4.70 -12.21 1.76
N ALA A 170 3.46 -12.71 1.92
CA ALA A 170 2.44 -12.03 2.73
C ALA A 170 2.79 -12.05 4.23
N ARG A 171 3.29 -13.19 4.74
CA ARG A 171 3.75 -13.31 6.14
C ARG A 171 4.93 -12.37 6.42
N ASP A 172 5.95 -12.38 5.58
CA ASP A 172 7.15 -11.55 5.77
C ASP A 172 6.83 -10.05 5.70
N THR A 173 5.94 -9.65 4.77
CA THR A 173 5.46 -8.27 4.67
C THR A 173 4.75 -7.83 5.95
N LEU A 174 3.81 -8.63 6.45
CA LEU A 174 3.05 -8.31 7.66
C LEU A 174 3.93 -8.30 8.92
N ARG A 175 4.96 -9.16 8.98
CA ARG A 175 5.89 -9.26 10.13
C ARG A 175 6.64 -7.95 10.40
N HIS A 176 6.92 -7.19 9.35
CA HIS A 176 7.63 -5.92 9.40
C HIS A 176 6.72 -4.67 9.34
N ALA A 177 5.42 -4.84 9.11
CA ALA A 177 4.49 -3.72 8.93
C ALA A 177 4.00 -3.10 10.25
N ASP A 178 4.12 -1.78 10.37
CA ASP A 178 3.57 -0.96 11.44
C ASP A 178 2.07 -0.68 11.25
N GLY A 179 1.61 -0.63 9.99
CA GLY A 179 0.20 -0.48 9.62
C GLY A 179 -0.21 -1.30 8.41
N ILE A 180 -1.52 -1.47 8.23
CA ILE A 180 -2.14 -2.20 7.14
C ILE A 180 -3.17 -1.29 6.47
N LEU A 181 -3.03 -1.11 5.16
CA LEU A 181 -4.12 -0.64 4.30
C LEU A 181 -4.75 -1.89 3.67
N LEU A 182 -5.97 -2.22 4.07
CA LEU A 182 -6.70 -3.37 3.52
C LEU A 182 -7.60 -2.90 2.38
N CYS A 183 -7.14 -3.07 1.15
CA CYS A 183 -7.94 -2.79 -0.03
C CYS A 183 -9.02 -3.86 -0.22
N ILE A 184 -10.26 -3.40 -0.35
CA ILE A 184 -11.48 -4.19 -0.55
C ILE A 184 -12.14 -3.69 -1.83
N ASP A 185 -12.64 -4.59 -2.66
CA ASP A 185 -13.40 -4.25 -3.86
C ASP A 185 -14.84 -4.76 -3.70
N PRO A 186 -15.81 -3.88 -3.40
CA PRO A 186 -17.21 -4.25 -3.20
C PRO A 186 -17.87 -4.88 -4.44
N THR A 187 -17.31 -4.66 -5.64
CA THR A 187 -17.83 -5.31 -6.85
C THR A 187 -17.56 -6.82 -6.84
N GLN A 188 -16.47 -7.28 -6.20
CA GLN A 188 -16.21 -8.71 -5.97
C GLN A 188 -17.20 -9.33 -4.97
N LEU A 189 -17.62 -8.57 -3.96
CA LEU A 189 -18.67 -8.96 -3.01
C LEU A 189 -20.08 -8.94 -3.64
N SER A 190 -20.21 -8.37 -4.85
CA SER A 190 -21.48 -8.21 -5.57
C SER A 190 -21.62 -9.13 -6.80
N GLY A 191 -20.55 -9.84 -7.17
CA GLY A 191 -20.46 -10.63 -8.40
C GLY A 191 -20.84 -12.12 -8.24
N PRO A 192 -20.71 -12.92 -9.31
CA PRO A 192 -21.05 -14.36 -9.29
C PRO A 192 -20.29 -15.16 -8.22
N GLN A 193 -19.06 -14.74 -7.86
CA GLN A 193 -18.21 -15.38 -6.87
C GLN A 193 -18.33 -14.77 -5.46
N ARG A 194 -19.34 -13.93 -5.19
CA ARG A 194 -19.51 -13.18 -3.92
C ARG A 194 -19.32 -14.00 -2.64
N LEU A 195 -19.85 -15.22 -2.58
CA LEU A 195 -19.70 -16.10 -1.41
C LEU A 195 -18.25 -16.52 -1.17
N ILE A 196 -17.50 -16.81 -2.25
CA ILE A 196 -16.08 -17.17 -2.20
C ILE A 196 -15.25 -15.93 -1.82
N ALA A 197 -15.53 -14.79 -2.43
CA ALA A 197 -14.87 -13.52 -2.13
C ALA A 197 -15.06 -13.13 -0.65
N ARG A 198 -16.30 -13.10 -0.16
CA ARG A 198 -16.65 -12.86 1.24
C ARG A 198 -15.94 -13.82 2.18
N GLY A 199 -16.07 -15.13 1.97
CA GLY A 199 -15.46 -16.14 2.85
C GLY A 199 -13.93 -16.04 2.89
N THR A 200 -13.31 -15.69 1.76
CA THR A 200 -11.85 -15.47 1.69
C THR A 200 -11.45 -14.19 2.40
N LEU A 201 -12.21 -13.10 2.23
CA LEU A 201 -11.94 -11.82 2.89
C LEU A 201 -12.14 -11.90 4.42
N GLN A 202 -13.16 -12.62 4.90
CA GLN A 202 -13.37 -12.89 6.32
C GLN A 202 -12.22 -13.73 6.92
N ARG A 203 -11.71 -14.74 6.19
CA ARG A 203 -10.50 -15.48 6.60
C ARG A 203 -9.25 -14.59 6.58
N LEU A 204 -9.10 -13.71 5.59
CA LEU A 204 -8.00 -12.76 5.50
C LEU A 204 -8.01 -11.80 6.70
N ALA A 205 -9.15 -11.19 7.02
CA ALA A 205 -9.34 -10.35 8.20
C ALA A 205 -8.98 -11.10 9.51
N GLY A 206 -9.46 -12.33 9.65
CA GLY A 206 -9.10 -13.21 10.78
C GLY A 206 -7.61 -13.47 10.91
N ARG A 207 -6.88 -13.59 9.81
CA ARG A 207 -5.42 -13.78 9.82
C ARG A 207 -4.65 -12.48 10.02
N LEU A 208 -5.08 -11.36 9.45
CA LEU A 208 -4.45 -10.05 9.65
C LEU A 208 -4.43 -9.66 11.13
N ALA A 209 -5.51 -9.97 11.86
CA ALA A 209 -5.66 -9.72 13.29
C ALA A 209 -4.70 -10.58 14.15
N ASN A 210 -4.41 -11.81 13.69
CA ASN A 210 -3.56 -12.78 14.38
C ASN A 210 -2.17 -12.95 13.72
N ALA A 211 -1.75 -12.01 12.89
CA ALA A 211 -0.47 -12.09 12.19
C ALA A 211 0.71 -11.91 13.17
N GLU A 212 1.72 -12.76 13.06
CA GLU A 212 3.00 -12.57 13.77
C GLU A 212 3.68 -11.28 13.33
N ARG A 213 4.19 -10.50 14.29
CA ARG A 213 4.85 -9.19 14.06
C ARG A 213 6.04 -9.01 14.98
N HIS A 214 7.02 -8.24 14.53
CA HIS A 214 8.14 -7.78 15.37
C HIS A 214 7.84 -6.53 16.19
N GLY A 215 6.58 -6.09 16.24
CA GLY A 215 6.16 -4.82 16.82
C GLY A 215 4.80 -4.90 17.53
N PRO A 216 4.12 -3.77 17.77
CA PRO A 216 2.77 -3.77 18.31
C PRO A 216 1.78 -4.47 17.36
N PRO A 217 0.53 -4.72 17.80
CA PRO A 217 -0.57 -4.93 16.86
C PRO A 217 -0.61 -3.78 15.85
N ALA A 218 -0.48 -4.11 14.56
CA ALA A 218 -0.52 -3.11 13.51
C ALA A 218 -1.90 -2.44 13.46
N LYS A 219 -1.90 -1.15 13.16
CA LYS A 219 -3.15 -0.42 12.87
C LYS A 219 -3.70 -0.90 11.54
N LEU A 220 -5.02 -0.90 11.39
CA LEU A 220 -5.69 -1.24 10.13
C LEU A 220 -6.59 -0.10 9.71
N VAL A 221 -6.51 0.24 8.43
CA VAL A 221 -7.48 1.09 7.74
C VAL A 221 -8.04 0.28 6.56
N ALA A 222 -9.37 0.18 6.49
CA ALA A 222 -10.06 -0.45 5.38
C ALA A 222 -10.21 0.56 4.23
N VAL A 223 -9.84 0.16 3.02
CA VAL A 223 -9.90 1.01 1.82
C VAL A 223 -10.84 0.35 0.83
N TYR A 224 -12.06 0.88 0.75
CA TYR A 224 -13.07 0.45 -0.21
C TYR A 224 -12.72 1.07 -1.57
N THR A 225 -12.20 0.25 -2.47
CA THR A 225 -11.81 0.63 -3.83
C THR A 225 -12.98 0.49 -4.79
N LYS A 226 -12.99 1.31 -5.84
CA LYS A 226 -14.02 1.31 -6.89
C LYS A 226 -15.42 1.56 -6.33
N SER A 227 -15.55 2.44 -5.33
CA SER A 227 -16.85 2.78 -4.73
C SER A 227 -17.82 3.40 -5.74
N ASP A 228 -17.28 4.08 -6.75
CA ASP A 228 -17.99 4.57 -7.93
C ASP A 228 -18.66 3.44 -8.76
N ALA A 229 -18.03 2.25 -8.83
CA ALA A 229 -18.50 1.13 -9.64
C ALA A 229 -19.62 0.29 -8.97
N ILE A 230 -20.29 0.80 -7.94
CA ILE A 230 -21.31 0.07 -7.15
C ILE A 230 -22.74 0.57 -7.49
N PRO A 231 -23.47 -0.10 -8.40
CA PRO A 231 -24.90 0.16 -8.56
C PRO A 231 -25.68 -0.07 -7.26
N VAL A 232 -26.49 0.92 -6.89
CA VAL A 232 -27.25 1.00 -5.64
C VAL A 232 -28.27 -0.14 -5.54
N GLY A 233 -28.08 -1.05 -4.57
CA GLY A 233 -28.98 -2.17 -4.30
C GLY A 233 -28.99 -2.56 -2.81
N THR A 234 -30.04 -3.24 -2.36
CA THR A 234 -30.19 -3.66 -0.95
C THR A 234 -29.34 -4.87 -0.62
N GLN A 235 -29.36 -5.92 -1.46
CA GLN A 235 -28.60 -7.15 -1.21
C GLN A 235 -27.08 -6.91 -1.13
N ARG A 236 -26.53 -6.07 -2.01
CA ARG A 236 -25.09 -5.71 -2.02
C ARG A 236 -24.68 -4.94 -0.77
N ARG A 237 -25.55 -4.05 -0.26
CA ARG A 237 -25.29 -3.34 1.01
C ARG A 237 -25.14 -4.30 2.18
N GLN A 238 -25.95 -5.35 2.25
CA GLN A 238 -25.80 -6.38 3.28
C GLN A 238 -24.48 -7.15 3.15
N GLU A 239 -24.03 -7.47 1.93
CA GLU A 239 -22.77 -8.21 1.73
C GLU A 239 -21.52 -7.39 2.10
N ILE A 240 -21.58 -6.07 1.92
CA ILE A 240 -20.56 -5.13 2.40
C ILE A 240 -20.63 -5.00 3.93
N GLN A 241 -21.83 -4.90 4.50
CA GLN A 241 -22.04 -4.83 5.95
C GLN A 241 -21.51 -6.08 6.67
N ASP A 242 -21.80 -7.27 6.15
CA ASP A 242 -21.31 -8.55 6.68
C ASP A 242 -19.76 -8.68 6.67
N VAL A 243 -19.07 -7.84 5.89
CA VAL A 243 -17.61 -7.71 5.86
C VAL A 243 -17.15 -6.61 6.83
N MET A 244 -17.84 -5.46 6.90
CA MET A 244 -17.62 -4.41 7.90
C MET A 244 -17.71 -4.98 9.32
N ASP A 245 -18.78 -5.70 9.65
CA ASP A 245 -19.00 -6.30 10.97
C ASP A 245 -17.92 -7.34 11.31
N ALA A 246 -17.43 -8.07 10.29
CA ALA A 246 -16.34 -9.02 10.45
C ALA A 246 -14.97 -8.35 10.66
N LEU A 247 -14.77 -7.14 10.14
CA LEU A 247 -13.58 -6.32 10.42
C LEU A 247 -13.68 -5.67 11.80
N GLU A 248 -14.81 -5.05 12.13
CA GLU A 248 -15.04 -4.35 13.38
C GLU A 248 -14.89 -5.29 14.59
N SER A 249 -15.45 -6.50 14.52
CA SER A 249 -15.27 -7.54 15.55
C SER A 249 -13.82 -8.02 15.75
N ARG A 250 -12.90 -7.69 14.84
CA ARG A 250 -11.48 -8.07 14.89
C ARG A 250 -10.55 -6.86 15.07
N PHE A 251 -10.99 -5.68 14.68
CA PHE A 251 -10.28 -4.41 14.70
C PHE A 251 -11.25 -3.29 15.15
N PRO A 252 -11.67 -3.25 16.43
CA PRO A 252 -12.73 -2.36 16.95
C PRO A 252 -12.32 -0.87 17.07
N ASN A 253 -11.30 -0.46 16.32
CA ASN A 253 -10.80 0.91 16.21
C ASN A 253 -10.18 1.12 14.80
N HIS A 254 -10.72 0.44 13.78
CA HIS A 254 -10.28 0.62 12.40
C HIS A 254 -11.02 1.79 11.76
N SER A 255 -10.32 2.56 10.93
CA SER A 255 -10.98 3.57 10.07
C SER A 255 -11.30 2.96 8.71
N SER A 256 -12.38 3.42 8.08
CA SER A 256 -12.76 3.02 6.72
C SER A 256 -12.82 4.22 5.79
N PHE A 257 -12.22 4.13 4.61
CA PHE A 257 -12.29 5.15 3.56
C PHE A 257 -12.78 4.53 2.25
N GLU A 258 -13.59 5.29 1.52
CA GLU A 258 -13.98 4.97 0.16
C GLU A 258 -13.05 5.69 -0.82
N THR A 259 -12.67 5.01 -1.90
CA THR A 259 -11.76 5.53 -2.92
C THR A 259 -12.36 5.43 -4.31
N VAL A 260 -12.45 6.59 -4.95
CA VAL A 260 -13.06 6.79 -6.27
C VAL A 260 -12.02 6.50 -7.35
N SER A 261 -12.34 5.57 -8.25
CA SER A 261 -11.41 5.07 -9.28
C SER A 261 -11.52 5.81 -10.61
N THR A 262 -12.67 6.41 -10.90
CA THR A 262 -12.94 7.14 -12.16
C THR A 262 -13.35 8.58 -11.91
N PHE A 263 -13.17 9.45 -12.92
CA PHE A 263 -13.71 10.81 -12.90
C PHE A 263 -15.21 10.79 -13.25
N GLU A 264 -16.04 10.30 -12.32
CA GLU A 264 -17.50 10.39 -12.45
C GLU A 264 -18.08 11.58 -11.65
N GLN A 265 -19.21 12.09 -12.14
CA GLN A 265 -19.85 13.38 -11.83
C GLN A 265 -19.41 14.07 -10.51
N GLY A 266 -18.41 14.96 -10.62
CA GLY A 266 -18.02 15.90 -9.56
C GLY A 266 -17.02 15.39 -8.52
N SER A 267 -16.58 14.13 -8.59
CA SER A 267 -15.51 13.60 -7.75
C SER A 267 -14.19 13.49 -8.52
N GLU A 268 -13.06 13.78 -7.86
CA GLU A 268 -11.74 13.56 -8.45
C GLU A 268 -11.31 12.10 -8.30
N ALA A 269 -10.68 11.54 -9.33
CA ALA A 269 -10.07 10.21 -9.21
C ALA A 269 -8.97 10.24 -8.13
N GLY A 270 -9.01 9.28 -7.20
CA GLY A 270 -8.10 9.25 -6.04
C GLY A 270 -8.58 10.04 -4.81
N THR A 271 -9.82 10.53 -4.76
CA THR A 271 -10.48 10.93 -3.50
C THR A 271 -10.39 9.79 -2.47
N GLY A 272 -10.15 10.12 -1.20
CA GLY A 272 -10.05 9.16 -0.08
C GLY A 272 -8.68 8.48 0.06
N VAL A 273 -7.80 8.59 -0.95
CA VAL A 273 -6.49 7.92 -0.96
C VAL A 273 -5.52 8.59 0.01
N LEU A 274 -5.36 9.91 -0.05
CA LEU A 274 -4.47 10.65 0.88
C LEU A 274 -4.98 10.54 2.32
N GLU A 275 -6.29 10.62 2.49
CA GLU A 275 -7.01 10.57 3.76
C GLU A 275 -6.80 9.21 4.44
N SER A 276 -6.87 8.11 3.68
CA SER A 276 -6.58 6.77 4.20
C SER A 276 -5.13 6.59 4.65
N VAL A 277 -4.16 7.18 3.92
CA VAL A 277 -2.73 7.15 4.28
C VAL A 277 -2.44 8.08 5.46
N ALA A 278 -3.08 9.24 5.53
CA ALA A 278 -2.96 10.15 6.67
C ALA A 278 -3.51 9.50 7.95
N ALA A 279 -4.71 8.89 7.89
CA ALA A 279 -5.33 8.25 9.05
C ALA A 279 -4.52 7.06 9.60
N ILE A 280 -3.93 6.22 8.73
CA ILE A 280 -3.06 5.13 9.19
C ILE A 280 -1.74 5.68 9.78
N LEU A 281 -1.18 6.75 9.22
CA LEU A 281 0.01 7.41 9.79
C LEU A 281 -0.29 8.04 11.15
N GLU A 282 -1.40 8.75 11.30
CA GLU A 282 -1.87 9.29 12.59
C GLU A 282 -2.08 8.18 13.60
N ALA A 283 -2.72 7.07 13.21
CA ALA A 283 -2.93 5.93 14.10
C ALA A 283 -1.62 5.24 14.56
N ILE A 284 -0.57 5.24 13.71
CA ILE A 284 0.77 4.71 14.04
C ILE A 284 1.55 5.68 14.94
N LEU A 285 1.50 6.99 14.63
CA LEU A 285 2.24 8.06 15.31
C LEU A 285 1.59 8.50 16.62
N ALA A 286 0.30 8.24 16.81
CA ALA A 286 -0.44 8.59 18.02
C ALA A 286 0.30 8.04 19.26
N PRO A 287 0.53 8.89 20.29
CA PRO A 287 1.23 8.45 21.50
C PRO A 287 0.47 7.29 22.13
N ARG A 288 1.15 6.16 22.30
CA ARG A 288 0.56 4.99 22.95
C ARG A 288 0.26 5.36 24.40
N VAL A 289 -1.02 5.50 24.72
CA VAL A 289 -1.46 5.52 26.12
C VAL A 289 -1.13 4.16 26.71
N HIS A 290 0.02 4.09 27.39
CA HIS A 290 0.33 2.97 28.27
C HIS A 290 -0.67 3.02 29.42
N VAL A 291 -1.76 2.26 29.29
CA VAL A 291 -2.54 1.82 30.45
C VAL A 291 -1.60 0.99 31.29
N SER A 292 -0.93 1.63 32.25
CA SER A 292 0.02 0.92 33.09
C SER A 292 -0.77 -0.04 33.96
N ALA A 293 -0.57 -1.35 33.76
CA ALA A 293 -1.02 -2.38 34.69
C ALA A 293 -0.18 -2.40 35.99
N SER A 294 0.28 -1.22 36.42
CA SER A 294 1.08 -1.00 37.63
C SER A 294 0.20 -1.02 38.88
N GLY A 295 -1.04 -0.50 38.79
CA GLY A 295 -1.98 -0.46 39.91
C GLY A 295 -2.52 -1.84 40.34
N ASP A 296 -2.59 -2.81 39.44
CA ASP A 296 -3.21 -4.11 39.73
C ASP A 296 -2.21 -5.16 40.26
N ARG A 297 -0.89 -4.88 40.17
CA ARG A 297 0.15 -5.79 40.69
C ARG A 297 0.38 -5.60 42.18
N GLU A 298 0.39 -4.37 42.68
CA GLU A 298 0.36 -4.08 44.11
C GLU A 298 -0.97 -4.49 44.75
N ALA A 299 -2.11 -4.25 44.10
CA ALA A 299 -3.42 -4.68 44.61
C ALA A 299 -3.53 -6.22 44.76
N ARG A 300 -2.95 -7.00 43.83
CA ARG A 300 -2.88 -8.47 43.93
C ARG A 300 -1.93 -8.95 45.03
N LEU A 301 -0.76 -8.32 45.20
CA LEU A 301 0.17 -8.63 46.30
C LEU A 301 -0.44 -8.28 47.67
N ALA A 302 -1.12 -7.14 47.78
CA ALA A 302 -1.80 -6.73 49.01
C ALA A 302 -2.97 -7.65 49.40
N ARG A 303 -3.69 -8.23 48.42
CA ARG A 303 -4.67 -9.31 48.67
C ARG A 303 -4.01 -10.59 49.13
N PHE A 304 -2.94 -11.04 48.46
CA PHE A 304 -2.24 -12.28 48.83
C PHE A 304 -1.64 -12.25 50.24
N ILE A 305 -1.22 -11.08 50.72
CA ILE A 305 -0.68 -10.89 52.08
C ILE A 305 -1.80 -10.79 53.14
N LYS A 306 -3.02 -10.39 52.76
CA LYS A 306 -4.17 -10.26 53.69
C LYS A 306 -5.03 -11.53 53.83
N GLU A 307 -4.91 -12.49 52.93
CA GLU A 307 -5.66 -13.76 52.96
C GLU A 307 -4.78 -14.94 53.42
N GLY A 308 -3.57 -14.66 53.93
CA GLY A 308 -2.57 -15.65 54.34
C GLY A 308 -1.94 -15.42 55.73
N ALA A 309 -2.62 -14.71 56.62
CA ALA A 309 -2.22 -14.45 58.01
C ALA A 309 -3.43 -14.48 58.95
#